data_AF-A0A5B6UVF4-F1
#
_entry.id   AF-A0A5B6UVF4-F1
#
_cell.length_a   1.000
_cell.length_b   1.000
_cell.length_c   1.000
_cell.angle_alpha   90.00
_cell.angle_beta   90.00
_cell.angle_gamma   90.00
#
_symmetry.space_group_name_H-M   'P 1'
#
loop_
_entity.id
_entity.type
_entity.pdbx_description
1 polymer ?
#
loop_
_entity_poly.entity_id
_entity_poly.type
_entity_poly.pdbx_seq_one_letter_code
_entity_poly.pdbx_strand_id
1 'polypeptide(L)'
;MASFGGADLPIDDIAAVFLLVYFPPTFRLGFICQAELAVSEFSGNGAGILAAANTVISTFFLVFVAEWGDKSFFSTIALAAASSPLGVIAGALAGHGVATLVAVLGGSLLGTFLSEKAIAYIGGTLFLVFAAITLFEIVN
;
A
#
# COMPACT_ATOMS: atom_id res chain seq x y z
N MET A 1 -26.84 5.48 21.98
CA MET A 1 -27.81 4.54 21.43
C MET A 1 -27.03 3.58 20.55
N ALA A 2 -26.60 2.47 21.15
CA ALA A 2 -25.80 1.45 20.48
C ALA A 2 -26.71 0.64 19.55
N SER A 3 -26.37 0.59 18.26
CA SER A 3 -27.04 -0.22 17.26
C SER A 3 -26.11 -1.38 16.90
N PHE A 4 -26.22 -2.48 17.65
CA PHE A 4 -25.74 -3.79 17.20
C PHE A 4 -26.79 -4.36 16.25
N GLY A 5 -26.42 -4.69 15.02
CA GLY A 5 -27.37 -5.27 14.07
C GLY A 5 -26.92 -5.28 12.62
N GLY A 6 -25.71 -5.74 12.34
CA GLY A 6 -25.30 -6.24 11.03
C GLY A 6 -24.61 -7.57 11.28
N ALA A 7 -25.21 -8.68 10.85
CA ALA A 7 -24.43 -9.88 10.59
C ALA A 7 -23.59 -9.54 9.35
N ASP A 8 -22.50 -8.80 9.56
CA ASP A 8 -21.53 -8.50 8.53
C ASP A 8 -20.78 -9.81 8.29
N LEU A 9 -21.40 -10.70 7.50
CA LEU A 9 -20.64 -11.68 6.73
C LEU A 9 -19.41 -10.93 6.21
N PRO A 10 -18.19 -11.48 6.31
CA PRO A 10 -16.97 -10.78 5.91
C PRO A 10 -16.90 -10.78 4.38
N ILE A 11 -17.88 -10.12 3.77
CA ILE A 11 -18.07 -9.93 2.34
C ILE A 11 -16.89 -9.11 1.83
N ASP A 12 -16.31 -8.25 2.65
CA ASP A 12 -15.08 -7.54 2.36
C ASP A 12 -13.87 -8.48 2.26
N ASP A 13 -13.71 -9.47 3.15
CA ASP A 13 -12.64 -10.47 3.04
C ASP A 13 -12.91 -11.48 1.93
N ILE A 14 -14.15 -11.94 1.76
CA ILE A 14 -14.54 -12.86 0.69
C ILE A 14 -14.38 -12.17 -0.67
N ALA A 15 -14.81 -10.91 -0.81
CA ALA A 15 -14.59 -10.12 -2.01
C ALA A 15 -13.10 -9.87 -2.23
N ALA A 16 -12.29 -9.68 -1.18
CA ALA A 16 -10.84 -9.57 -1.30
C ALA A 16 -10.22 -10.88 -1.80
N VAL A 17 -10.65 -12.05 -1.31
CA VAL A 17 -10.21 -13.36 -1.79
C VAL A 17 -10.65 -13.57 -3.25
N PHE A 18 -11.90 -13.27 -3.59
CA PHE A 18 -12.39 -13.35 -4.96
C PHE A 18 -11.63 -12.39 -5.90
N LEU A 19 -11.34 -11.17 -5.46
CA LEU A 19 -10.52 -10.24 -6.25
C LEU A 19 -9.07 -10.71 -6.35
N LEU A 20 -8.50 -11.32 -5.32
CA LEU A 20 -7.14 -11.86 -5.34
C LEU A 20 -7.04 -13.07 -6.29
N VAL A 21 -8.10 -13.88 -6.36
CA VAL A 21 -8.20 -15.00 -7.30
C VAL A 21 -8.49 -14.50 -8.73
N TYR A 22 -9.34 -13.47 -8.90
CA TYR A 22 -9.74 -12.93 -10.21
C TYR A 22 -8.66 -12.03 -10.83
N PHE A 23 -8.00 -11.19 -10.02
CA PHE A 23 -6.78 -10.47 -10.36
C PHE A 23 -5.60 -11.22 -9.75
N PRO A 24 -4.96 -12.14 -10.51
CA PRO A 24 -3.85 -12.91 -9.97
C PRO A 24 -2.78 -11.94 -9.44
N PRO A 25 -2.08 -12.28 -8.34
CA PRO A 25 -0.98 -11.46 -7.83
C PRO A 25 0.09 -11.22 -8.92
N THR A 26 0.23 -12.13 -9.88
CA THR A 26 1.07 -11.99 -11.07
C THR A 26 0.66 -10.81 -11.97
N PHE A 27 -0.63 -10.46 -12.06
CA PHE A 27 -1.08 -9.31 -12.84
C PHE A 27 -0.64 -8.01 -12.18
N ARG A 28 -0.85 -7.86 -10.85
CA ARG A 28 -0.41 -6.66 -10.12
C ARG A 28 1.10 -6.55 -10.07
N LEU A 29 1.78 -7.67 -9.77
CA LEU A 29 3.23 -7.72 -9.76
C LEU A 29 3.79 -7.49 -11.16
N GLY A 30 3.09 -7.91 -12.21
CA GLY A 30 3.45 -7.63 -13.60
C GLY A 30 3.39 -6.14 -13.95
N PHE A 31 2.34 -5.43 -13.51
CA PHE A 31 2.25 -3.97 -13.65
C PHE A 31 3.33 -3.23 -12.86
N ILE A 32 3.59 -3.64 -11.62
CA ILE A 32 4.64 -3.04 -10.78
C ILE A 32 6.04 -3.36 -11.33
N CYS A 33 6.28 -4.59 -11.77
CA CYS A 33 7.55 -5.00 -12.38
C CYS A 33 7.78 -4.28 -13.71
N GLN A 34 6.75 -4.09 -14.51
CA GLN A 34 6.86 -3.31 -15.75
C GLN A 34 7.15 -1.83 -15.46
N ALA A 35 6.54 -1.26 -14.42
CA ALA A 35 6.86 0.09 -13.96
C ALA A 35 8.29 0.17 -13.40
N GLU A 36 8.74 -0.80 -12.62
CA GLU A 36 10.09 -0.88 -12.04
C GLU A 36 11.17 -1.03 -13.12
N LEU A 37 10.93 -1.84 -14.14
CA LEU A 37 11.81 -1.97 -15.30
C LEU A 37 11.89 -0.65 -16.08
N ALA A 38 10.77 0.03 -16.30
CA ALA A 38 10.75 1.36 -16.92
C ALA A 38 11.48 2.42 -16.07
N VAL A 39 11.34 2.36 -14.73
CA VAL A 39 12.08 3.22 -13.78
C VAL A 39 13.58 2.94 -13.85
N SER A 40 13.98 1.68 -13.96
CA SER A 40 15.39 1.29 -14.03
C SER A 40 16.07 1.77 -15.32
N GLU A 41 15.34 1.77 -16.44
CA GLU A 41 15.80 2.30 -17.72
C GLU A 41 15.97 3.82 -17.67
N PHE A 42 15.00 4.51 -17.05
CA PHE A 42 15.04 5.96 -16.91
C PHE A 42 16.12 6.43 -15.92
N SER A 43 16.40 5.66 -14.86
CA SER A 43 17.44 5.97 -13.86
C SER A 43 18.88 5.84 -14.41
N GLY A 44 19.07 5.38 -15.66
CA GLY A 44 20.37 5.21 -16.31
C GLY A 44 21.02 6.53 -16.74
N ASN A 45 22.19 6.81 -16.15
CA ASN A 45 23.22 7.76 -16.60
C ASN A 45 22.84 9.24 -16.77
N GLY A 46 22.81 9.98 -15.65
CA GLY A 46 22.98 11.43 -15.67
C GLY A 46 23.42 11.98 -14.31
N ALA A 47 24.46 12.80 -14.27
CA ALA A 47 24.79 13.58 -13.08
C ALA A 47 24.16 14.98 -13.22
N GLY A 48 23.23 15.34 -12.34
CA GLY A 48 22.62 16.68 -12.30
C GLY A 48 21.11 16.68 -12.06
N ILE A 49 20.50 17.87 -12.17
CA ILE A 49 19.06 18.13 -11.92
C ILE A 49 18.16 17.23 -12.78
N LEU A 50 18.59 16.86 -14.00
CA LEU A 50 17.83 15.99 -14.89
C LEU A 50 17.62 14.59 -14.32
N ALA A 51 18.65 14.01 -13.67
CA ALA A 51 18.54 12.68 -13.09
C ALA A 51 17.64 12.68 -11.84
N ALA A 52 17.71 13.74 -11.04
CA ALA A 52 16.77 13.94 -9.94
C ALA A 52 15.34 14.08 -10.47
N ALA A 53 15.14 14.86 -11.53
CA ALA A 53 13.84 15.08 -12.14
C ALA A 53 13.22 13.77 -12.65
N ASN A 54 13.96 12.92 -13.38
CA ASN A 54 13.37 11.66 -13.79
C ASN A 54 13.39 10.54 -12.75
N THR A 55 14.19 10.64 -11.68
CA THR A 55 13.93 9.81 -10.50
C THR A 55 12.56 10.15 -9.91
N VAL A 56 12.25 11.44 -9.75
CA VAL A 56 10.93 11.89 -9.24
C VAL A 56 9.80 11.42 -10.15
N ILE A 57 9.92 11.62 -11.47
CA ILE A 57 8.89 11.20 -12.43
C ILE A 57 8.71 9.68 -12.40
N SER A 58 9.81 8.92 -12.37
CA SER A 58 9.74 7.46 -12.37
C SER A 58 9.09 6.93 -11.09
N THR A 59 9.52 7.41 -9.92
CA THR A 59 8.93 7.02 -8.64
C THR A 59 7.47 7.43 -8.56
N PHE A 60 7.09 8.59 -9.10
CA PHE A 60 5.69 9.00 -9.18
C PHE A 60 4.85 7.98 -9.96
N PHE A 61 5.28 7.59 -11.17
CA PHE A 61 4.53 6.62 -11.98
C PHE A 61 4.50 5.23 -11.34
N LEU A 62 5.59 4.80 -10.71
CA LEU A 62 5.63 3.52 -9.99
C LEU A 62 4.59 3.50 -8.87
N VAL A 63 4.61 4.50 -7.98
CA VAL A 63 3.66 4.60 -6.86
C VAL A 63 2.24 4.77 -7.37
N PHE A 64 2.03 5.60 -8.39
CA PHE A 64 0.73 5.85 -8.97
C PHE A 64 0.10 4.60 -9.60
N VAL A 65 0.89 3.81 -10.35
CA VAL A 65 0.43 2.53 -10.91
C VAL A 65 0.20 1.50 -9.81
N ALA A 66 1.05 1.48 -8.77
CA ALA A 66 0.89 0.59 -7.63
C ALA A 66 -0.39 0.88 -6.82
N GLU A 67 -0.74 2.15 -6.66
CA GLU A 67 -1.94 2.60 -5.93
C GLU A 67 -3.16 2.82 -6.85
N TRP A 68 -3.03 2.54 -8.15
CA TRP A 68 -4.12 2.76 -9.09
C TRP A 68 -5.32 1.89 -8.73
N GLY A 69 -6.42 2.53 -8.31
CA GLY A 69 -7.65 1.85 -7.93
C GLY A 69 -7.60 1.19 -6.54
N ASP A 70 -6.68 1.58 -5.68
CA ASP A 70 -6.74 1.21 -4.26
C ASP A 70 -7.89 1.92 -3.52
N LYS A 71 -8.34 1.36 -2.39
CA LYS A 71 -9.38 1.95 -1.53
C LYS A 71 -9.01 3.37 -1.10
N SER A 72 -7.73 3.63 -0.83
CA SER A 72 -7.22 4.95 -0.47
C SER A 72 -7.44 5.99 -1.57
N PHE A 73 -7.35 5.61 -2.84
CA PHE A 73 -7.59 6.49 -3.98
C PHE A 73 -9.05 6.97 -4.04
N PHE A 74 -10.00 6.03 -3.99
CA PHE A 74 -11.43 6.36 -3.98
C PHE A 74 -11.84 7.14 -2.72
N SER A 75 -11.27 6.79 -1.57
CA SER A 75 -11.49 7.52 -0.32
C SER A 75 -11.03 8.98 -0.43
N THR A 76 -9.90 9.23 -1.08
CA THR A 76 -9.37 10.59 -1.27
C THR A 76 -10.25 11.40 -2.22
N ILE A 77 -10.77 10.80 -3.30
CA ILE A 77 -11.72 11.46 -4.22
C ILE A 77 -13.03 11.78 -3.49
N ALA A 78 -13.56 10.84 -2.72
CA ALA A 78 -14.79 11.04 -1.95
C ALA A 78 -14.62 12.16 -0.90
N LEU A 79 -13.46 12.19 -0.22
CA LEU A 79 -13.16 13.24 0.76
C LEU A 79 -12.93 14.60 0.09
N ALA A 80 -12.29 14.65 -1.08
CA ALA A 80 -12.11 15.87 -1.87
C ALA A 80 -13.44 16.38 -2.46
N ALA A 81 -14.42 15.52 -2.68
CA ALA A 81 -15.78 15.91 -3.07
C ALA A 81 -16.60 16.44 -1.88
N ALA A 82 -16.34 15.94 -0.67
CA ALA A 82 -17.05 16.35 0.56
C ALA A 82 -16.42 17.58 1.26
N SER A 83 -15.13 17.83 1.05
CA SER A 83 -14.34 18.88 1.72
C SER A 83 -13.58 19.76 0.70
N SER A 84 -12.82 20.75 1.18
CA SER A 84 -12.00 21.57 0.27
C SER A 84 -10.89 20.74 -0.39
N PRO A 85 -10.82 20.67 -1.73
CA PRO A 85 -9.84 19.83 -2.43
C PRO A 85 -8.39 20.15 -2.04
N LEU A 86 -8.07 21.43 -1.85
CA LEU A 86 -6.73 21.87 -1.44
C LEU A 86 -6.35 21.37 -0.03
N GLY A 87 -7.32 21.33 0.90
CA GLY A 87 -7.08 20.82 2.25
C GLY A 87 -6.83 19.31 2.25
N VAL A 88 -7.57 18.57 1.41
CA VAL A 88 -7.39 17.12 1.25
C VAL A 88 -6.05 16.79 0.62
N ILE A 89 -5.64 17.51 -0.42
CA ILE A 89 -4.32 17.32 -1.06
C ILE A 89 -3.19 17.57 -0.05
N ALA A 90 -3.25 18.69 0.68
CA ALA A 90 -2.22 19.02 1.67
C ALA A 90 -2.16 17.99 2.82
N GLY A 91 -3.32 17.56 3.32
CA GLY A 91 -3.40 16.56 4.38
C GLY A 91 -2.91 15.18 3.93
N ALA A 92 -3.30 14.73 2.73
CA ALA A 92 -2.85 13.45 2.17
C ALA A 92 -1.34 13.44 1.94
N LEU A 93 -0.79 14.52 1.36
CA LEU A 93 0.66 14.63 1.12
C LEU A 93 1.45 14.66 2.43
N ALA A 94 0.97 15.43 3.42
CA ALA A 94 1.62 15.50 4.73
C ALA A 94 1.55 14.16 5.48
N GLY A 95 0.38 13.51 5.50
CA GLY A 95 0.20 12.21 6.13
C GLY A 95 1.06 11.12 5.49
N HIS A 96 1.05 11.04 4.15
CA HIS A 96 1.88 10.10 3.41
C HIS A 96 3.37 10.38 3.60
N GLY A 97 3.79 11.65 3.57
CA GLY A 97 5.17 12.04 3.84
C GLY A 97 5.66 11.64 5.24
N VAL A 98 4.84 11.86 6.27
CA VAL A 98 5.15 11.44 7.65
C VAL A 98 5.22 9.92 7.76
N ALA A 99 4.29 9.19 7.15
CA ALA A 99 4.29 7.74 7.15
C ALA A 99 5.58 7.18 6.50
N THR A 100 5.97 7.71 5.34
CA THR A 100 7.20 7.31 4.64
C THR A 100 8.45 7.66 5.45
N LEU A 101 8.50 8.83 6.08
CA LEU A 101 9.62 9.20 6.95
C LEU A 101 9.77 8.24 8.13
N VAL A 102 8.67 7.93 8.81
CA VAL A 102 8.66 6.97 9.93
C VAL A 102 9.06 5.58 9.46
N ALA A 103 8.58 5.14 8.29
CA ALA A 103 8.93 3.85 7.72
C ALA A 103 10.42 3.75 7.37
N VAL A 104 11.00 4.77 6.75
CA VAL A 104 12.43 4.78 6.36
C VAL A 104 13.33 4.86 7.59
N LEU A 105 13.03 5.76 8.53
CA LEU A 105 13.84 5.91 9.75
C LEU A 105 13.69 4.68 10.67
N GLY A 106 12.46 4.21 10.88
CA GLY A 106 12.17 3.01 11.65
C GLY A 106 12.79 1.76 11.02
N GLY A 107 12.64 1.59 9.71
CA GLY A 107 13.21 0.47 8.95
C GLY A 107 14.73 0.46 8.97
N SER A 108 15.38 1.62 8.84
CA SER A 108 16.84 1.75 8.94
C SER A 108 17.35 1.33 10.31
N LEU A 109 16.69 1.79 11.39
CA LEU A 109 17.04 1.41 12.75
C LEU A 109 16.79 -0.09 13.00
N LEU A 110 15.60 -0.60 12.64
CA LEU A 110 15.25 -2.01 12.84
C LEU A 110 16.15 -2.95 12.01
N GLY A 111 16.51 -2.57 10.78
CA GLY A 111 17.37 -3.38 9.90
C GLY A 111 18.80 -3.56 10.41
N THR A 112 19.28 -2.68 11.30
CA THR A 112 20.59 -2.85 11.96
C THR A 112 20.57 -3.83 13.13
N PHE A 113 19.39 -4.09 13.71
CA PHE A 113 19.24 -4.95 14.90
C PHE A 113 18.49 -6.26 14.63
N LEU A 114 17.64 -6.32 13.60
CA LEU A 114 16.80 -7.48 13.30
C LEU A 114 17.23 -8.15 12.01
N SER A 115 17.48 -9.47 12.09
CA SER A 115 17.71 -10.30 10.92
C SER A 115 16.44 -10.34 10.05
N GLU A 116 16.61 -10.21 8.73
CA GLU A 116 15.55 -10.27 7.72
C GLU A 116 14.64 -11.51 7.88
N LYS A 117 15.22 -12.63 8.33
CA LYS A 117 14.50 -13.87 8.64
C LYS A 117 13.53 -13.69 9.81
N ALA A 118 13.92 -12.97 10.85
CA ALA A 118 13.06 -12.73 12.01
C ALA A 118 11.83 -11.90 11.62
N ILE A 119 12.03 -10.87 10.78
CA ILE A 119 10.93 -10.04 10.27
C ILE A 119 9.95 -10.89 9.44
N ALA A 120 10.47 -11.76 8.57
CA ALA A 120 9.66 -12.69 7.77
C ALA A 120 8.86 -13.67 8.65
N TYR A 121 9.48 -14.27 9.67
CA TYR A 121 8.79 -15.19 10.59
C TYR A 121 7.70 -14.48 11.41
N ILE A 122 8.00 -13.29 11.92
CA ILE A 122 7.03 -12.50 12.70
C ILE A 122 5.83 -12.13 11.81
N GLY A 123 6.09 -11.57 10.61
CA GLY A 123 5.03 -11.21 9.67
C GLY A 123 4.17 -12.40 9.23
N GLY A 124 4.80 -13.54 8.90
CA GLY A 124 4.08 -14.77 8.55
C GLY A 124 3.27 -15.34 9.71
N THR A 125 3.79 -15.28 10.94
CA THR A 125 3.07 -15.75 12.13
C THR A 125 1.86 -14.86 12.42
N LEU A 126 2.03 -13.54 12.39
CA LEU A 126 0.93 -12.58 12.55
C LEU A 126 -0.16 -12.79 11.50
N PHE A 127 0.24 -13.03 10.24
CA PHE A 127 -0.70 -13.34 9.17
C PHE A 127 -1.54 -14.59 9.46
N LEU A 128 -0.91 -15.68 9.92
CA LEU A 128 -1.63 -16.90 10.30
C LEU A 128 -2.55 -16.70 11.51
N VAL A 129 -2.13 -15.90 12.49
CA VAL A 129 -2.95 -15.58 13.67
C VAL A 129 -4.20 -14.81 13.26
N PHE A 130 -4.07 -13.77 12.44
CA PHE A 130 -5.24 -13.03 11.94
C PHE A 130 -6.16 -13.92 11.12
N ALA A 131 -5.62 -14.75 10.22
CA ALA A 131 -6.42 -15.70 9.45
C ALA A 131 -7.21 -16.67 10.34
N ALA A 132 -6.60 -17.17 11.42
CA ALA A 132 -7.26 -18.07 12.36
C ALA A 132 -8.36 -17.38 13.18
N ILE A 133 -8.13 -16.13 13.61
CA ILE A 133 -9.14 -15.33 14.32
C ILE A 133 -10.36 -15.10 13.43
N THR A 134 -10.16 -14.66 12.18
CA THR A 134 -11.25 -14.45 11.22
C THR A 134 -12.01 -15.74 10.94
N LEU A 135 -11.31 -16.88 10.81
CA LEU A 135 -11.97 -18.17 10.62
C LEU A 135 -12.86 -18.55 11.82
N PHE A 136 -12.38 -18.33 13.04
CA PHE A 136 -13.14 -18.63 14.25
C PHE A 136 -14.38 -17.74 14.38
N GLU A 137 -14.26 -16.46 14.05
CA GLU A 137 -15.36 -15.49 14.02
C GLU A 137 -16.42 -15.83 12.97
N ILE A 138 -16.03 -16.38 11.81
CA ILE A 138 -16.98 -16.85 10.79
C ILE A 138 -17.74 -18.09 11.25
N VAL A 139 -17.10 -18.97 12.02
CA VAL A 139 -17.66 -20.28 12.41
C VAL A 139 -18.56 -20.18 13.65
N ASN A 140 -18.36 -19.18 14.52
CA ASN A 140 -19.07 -19.02 15.77
C ASN A 140 -20.02 -17.81 15.78
#